data_AF-A0A1E7X873-F1
#
_entry.id   AF-A0A1E7X873-F1
#
_cell.length_a   1.000
_cell.length_b   1.000
_cell.length_c   1.000
_cell.angle_alpha   90.00
_cell.angle_beta   90.00
_cell.angle_gamma   90.00
#
_symmetry.space_group_name_H-M   'P 1'
#
loop_
_entity.id
_entity.type
_entity.pdbx_description
1 polymer ?
#
loop_
_entity_poly.entity_id
_entity_poly.type
_entity_poly.pdbx_seq_one_letter_code
_entity_poly.pdbx_strand_id
1 'polypeptide(L)' 'MTTNLISGIAFCGVGLLIILIGFKVTHGEWLHFLAGNIFGDNDKDAFKHRKGIGLFLIITGILIIIFYFLVFIKSPNMR' A
#
# COMPACT_ATOMS: atom_id res chain seq x y z
N MET A 1 12.03 10.78 21.93
CA MET A 1 11.61 11.68 20.83
C MET A 1 12.06 11.15 19.46
N THR A 2 13.26 10.58 19.36
CA THR A 2 13.84 9.93 18.16
C THR A 2 13.12 8.67 17.68
N THR A 3 12.62 7.82 18.58
CA THR A 3 11.87 6.59 18.23
C THR A 3 10.60 6.87 17.43
N ASN A 4 9.85 7.94 17.77
CA ASN A 4 8.64 8.33 17.05
C ASN A 4 8.92 8.83 15.63
N LEU A 5 10.09 9.44 15.41
CA LEU A 5 10.50 9.93 14.09
C LEU A 5 10.87 8.77 13.17
N ILE A 6 11.65 7.81 13.68
CA ILE A 6 12.06 6.61 12.93
C ILE A 6 10.84 5.74 12.60
N SER A 7 9.93 5.54 13.57
CA SER A 7 8.68 4.83 13.31
C SER A 7 7.85 5.54 12.25
N GLY A 8 7.78 6.87 12.29
CA GLY A 8 7.04 7.64 11.29
C GLY A 8 7.57 7.51 9.88
N ILE A 9 8.89 7.61 9.73
CA ILE A 9 9.56 7.42 8.44
C ILE A 9 9.32 6.00 7.93
N ALA A 10 9.39 4.99 8.80
CA ALA A 10 9.10 3.61 8.44
C ALA A 10 7.65 3.41 7.99
N PHE A 11 6.67 3.98 8.71
CA PHE A 11 5.25 3.89 8.34
C PHE A 11 4.94 4.58 7.01
N CYS A 12 5.48 5.78 6.78
CA CYS A 12 5.37 6.46 5.49
C CYS A 12 6.05 5.66 4.38
N GLY A 13 7.21 5.06 4.65
CA GLY A 13 7.91 4.17 3.72
C GLY A 13 7.10 2.94 3.33
N VAL A 14 6.45 2.30 4.30
CA VAL A 14 5.54 1.16 4.05
C VAL A 14 4.33 1.59 3.24
N GLY A 15 3.71 2.73 3.56
CA GLY A 15 2.59 3.27 2.79
C GLY A 15 2.97 3.57 1.34
N LEU A 16 4.13 4.18 1.11
CA LEU A 16 4.66 4.43 -0.24
C LEU A 16 4.97 3.14 -0.99
N LEU A 17 5.56 2.14 -0.34
CA LEU A 17 5.81 0.83 -0.93
C LEU A 17 4.51 0.17 -1.40
N ILE A 18 3.45 0.21 -0.59
CA ILE A 18 2.14 -0.34 -0.95
C ILE A 18 1.56 0.39 -2.17
N ILE A 19 1.69 1.72 -2.24
CA ILE A 19 1.26 2.51 -3.41
C ILE A 19 2.05 2.09 -4.66
N LEU A 20 3.38 1.94 -4.55
CA LEU A 20 4.24 1.53 -5.66
C LEU A 20 3.88 0.12 -6.14
N ILE A 21 3.61 -0.82 -5.23
CA ILE A 21 3.14 -2.16 -5.57
C ILE A 21 1.79 -2.06 -6.29
N GLY A 22 0.82 -1.31 -5.76
CA GLY A 22 -0.48 -1.10 -6.41
C GLY A 22 -0.36 -0.51 -7.82
N PHE A 23 0.60 0.40 -8.03
CA PHE A 23 0.87 0.98 -9.34
C PHE A 23 1.43 -0.05 -10.34
N LYS A 24 2.39 -0.88 -9.92
CA LYS A 24 2.94 -1.98 -10.71
C LYS A 24 1.86 -2.99 -11.09
N VAL A 25 1.03 -3.39 -10.13
CA VAL A 25 -0.10 -4.30 -10.34
C VAL A 25 -1.11 -3.73 -11.34
N THR A 26 -1.38 -2.43 -11.27
CA THR A 26 -2.27 -1.74 -12.25
C THR A 26 -1.69 -1.81 -13.67
N HIS A 27 -0.37 -1.68 -13.81
CA HIS A 27 0.36 -1.79 -15.08
C HIS A 27 0.52 -3.24 -15.56
N GLY A 28 0.11 -4.23 -14.77
CA GLY A 28 0.24 -5.64 -15.09
C GLY A 28 1.62 -6.22 -14.77
N GLU A 29 2.54 -5.40 -14.28
CA GLU A 29 3.79 -5.88 -13.68
C GLU A 29 3.46 -6.55 -12.35
N TRP A 30 4.03 -7.72 -12.08
CA TRP A 30 3.78 -8.53 -10.87
C TRP A 30 2.39 -9.15 -10.77
N LEU A 31 1.59 -9.02 -11.83
CA LEU A 31 0.30 -9.66 -11.89
C LEU A 31 0.40 -11.18 -11.82
N HIS A 32 1.41 -11.77 -12.46
CA HIS A 32 1.67 -13.21 -12.42
C HIS A 32 1.97 -13.72 -11.00
N PHE A 33 2.66 -12.90 -10.20
CA PHE A 33 2.94 -13.22 -8.79
C PHE A 33 1.65 -13.21 -7.93
N LEU A 34 0.75 -12.25 -8.20
CA LEU A 34 -0.58 -12.20 -7.57
C LEU A 34 -1.55 -13.24 -8.13
N ALA A 35 -1.45 -13.58 -9.42
CA ALA A 35 -2.28 -14.57 -10.09
C ALA A 35 -1.98 -15.97 -9.55
N GLY A 36 -0.70 -16.33 -9.42
CA GLY A 36 -0.29 -17.58 -8.80
C GLY A 36 -0.73 -17.69 -7.33
N ASN A 37 -0.66 -16.59 -6.57
CA ASN A 37 -0.89 -16.62 -5.13
C ASN A 37 -2.36 -16.41 -4.70
N ILE A 38 -3.15 -15.66 -5.47
CA ILE A 38 -4.55 -15.29 -5.14
C ILE A 38 -5.56 -15.94 -6.09
N PHE A 39 -5.22 -16.08 -7.38
CA PHE A 39 -6.13 -16.58 -8.41
C PHE A 39 -5.85 -18.02 -8.85
N GLY A 40 -4.89 -18.70 -8.21
CA GLY A 40 -4.56 -20.09 -8.51
C GLY A 40 -4.12 -20.31 -9.95
N ASP A 41 -3.19 -19.48 -10.45
CA ASP A 41 -2.61 -19.54 -11.81
C ASP A 41 -3.58 -19.17 -12.95
N ASN A 42 -4.75 -18.60 -12.63
CA ASN A 42 -5.69 -18.12 -13.64
C ASN A 42 -5.38 -16.66 -14.04
N ASP A 43 -4.35 -16.49 -14.87
CA ASP A 43 -3.83 -15.19 -15.34
C ASP A 43 -4.89 -14.29 -16.00
N LYS A 44 -5.92 -14.89 -16.62
CA LYS A 44 -6.99 -14.15 -17.32
C LYS A 44 -7.87 -13.36 -16.35
N ASP A 45 -8.24 -13.98 -15.23
CA ASP A 45 -9.08 -13.33 -14.21
C ASP A 45 -8.27 -12.31 -13.41
N ALA A 46 -7.00 -12.63 -13.10
CA ALA A 46 -6.09 -11.68 -12.49
C ALA A 46 -5.92 -10.42 -13.37
N PHE A 47 -5.79 -10.56 -14.69
CA PHE A 47 -5.58 -9.43 -15.60
C PHE A 47 -6.83 -8.57 -15.72
N LYS A 48 -8.01 -9.19 -15.67
CA LYS A 48 -9.31 -8.51 -15.65
C LYS A 48 -9.49 -7.68 -14.38
N HIS A 49 -9.05 -8.18 -13.24
CA HIS A 49 -9.20 -7.51 -11.94
C HIS A 49 -8.00 -6.63 -11.55
N ARG A 50 -6.93 -6.60 -12.34
CA ARG A 50 -5.68 -5.87 -12.05
C ARG A 50 -5.88 -4.41 -11.65
N LYS A 51 -6.79 -3.71 -12.35
CA LYS A 51 -7.07 -2.30 -12.07
C LYS A 51 -7.75 -2.13 -10.72
N GLY A 52 -8.65 -3.05 -10.36
CA GLY A 52 -9.35 -3.05 -9.07
C GLY A 52 -8.39 -3.34 -7.92
N ILE A 53 -7.54 -4.37 -8.06
CA ILE A 53 -6.56 -4.76 -7.03
C ILE A 53 -5.49 -3.68 -6.87
N GLY A 54 -4.98 -3.15 -7.97
CA GLY A 54 -4.00 -2.07 -7.96
C GLY A 54 -4.55 -0.79 -7.34
N LEU A 55 -5.78 -0.39 -7.70
CA LEU A 55 -6.46 0.76 -7.08
C LEU A 55 -6.71 0.52 -5.59
N PHE A 56 -7.13 -0.68 -5.20
CA PHE A 56 -7.32 -1.05 -3.79
C PHE A 56 -6.02 -0.88 -2.99
N LEU A 57 -4.91 -1.40 -3.48
CA LEU A 57 -3.59 -1.25 -2.86
C LEU A 57 -3.18 0.23 -2.76
N ILE A 58 -3.37 1.03 -3.81
CA ILE A 58 -3.07 2.47 -3.77
C ILE A 58 -3.89 3.17 -2.69
N ILE A 59 -5.21 2.91 -2.63
CA ILE A 59 -6.10 3.50 -1.62
C ILE A 59 -5.67 3.09 -0.22
N THR A 60 -5.35 1.81 0.01
CA THR A 60 -4.85 1.32 1.31
C THR A 60 -3.54 2.02 1.70
N GLY A 61 -2.59 2.17 0.78
CA GLY A 61 -1.33 2.86 1.06
C GLY A 61 -1.54 4.35 1.40
N ILE A 62 -2.43 5.03 0.70
CA ILE A 62 -2.81 6.42 1.00
C ILE A 62 -3.48 6.52 2.38
N LEU A 63 -4.41 5.60 2.71
CA LEU A 63 -5.08 5.57 4.00
C LEU A 63 -4.08 5.36 5.15
N ILE A 64 -3.08 4.48 4.99
CA ILE A 64 -2.03 4.27 5.98
C ILE A 64 -1.25 5.57 6.24
N ILE A 65 -0.88 6.29 5.18
CA ILE A 65 -0.16 7.57 5.30
C ILE A 65 -1.05 8.61 6.00
N ILE A 66 -2.30 8.77 5.57
CA ILE A 66 -3.25 9.72 6.18
C ILE A 66 -3.48 9.38 7.65
N PHE A 67 -3.67 8.10 7.99
CA PHE A 67 -3.88 7.66 9.36
C PHE A 67 -2.68 7.98 10.24
N TYR A 68 -1.46 7.76 9.75
CA TYR A 68 -0.24 8.18 10.45
C TYR A 68 -0.23 9.69 10.70
N PHE A 69 -0.51 10.52 9.69
CA PHE A 69 -0.60 11.98 9.84
C PHE A 69 -1.68 12.39 10.86
N LEU A 70 -2.87 11.79 10.81
CA LEU A 70 -3.96 12.12 11.74
C LEU A 70 -3.63 11.73 13.18
N VAL A 71 -3.02 10.57 13.39
CA VAL A 71 -2.72 10.07 14.75
C VAL A 71 -1.49 10.76 15.34
N PHE A 72 -0.43 10.93 14.56
CA PHE A 72 0.87 11.39 15.08
C PHE A 72 1.14 12.88 14.87
N ILE A 73 0.63 13.50 13.80
CA ILE A 73 0.87 14.93 13.52
C ILE A 73 -0.20 15.83 14.14
N LYS A 74 -1.46 15.37 14.24
CA LYS A 74 -2.51 16.12 14.94
C LYS A 74 -2.47 15.98 16.47
N SER A 75 -1.67 15.05 17.01
CA SER A 75 -1.45 14.90 18.44
C SER A 75 -0.01 15.23 18.87
N PRO A 76 0.45 16.49 18.74
CA PRO A 76 1.67 16.93 19.43
C PRO A 76 1.45 17.12 20.94
N ASN A 77 0.19 17.03 21.43
CA ASN A 77 -0.23 17.36 22.80
C ASN A 77 -0.42 16.17 23.76
N MET A 78 0.05 14.96 23.40
CA MET A 78 0.17 13.84 24.35
C MET A 78 1.64 13.55 24.69
N ARG A 79 2.37 14.61 25.04
CA ARG A 79 3.54 14.55 25.91
C ARG A 79 3.48 15.68 26.91
#